data_AF-A0A1D2TKE7-F1
#
_entry.id   AF-A0A1D2TKE7-F1
#
_cell.length_a   1.000
_cell.length_b   1.000
_cell.length_c   1.000
_cell.angle_alpha   90.00
_cell.angle_beta   90.00
_cell.angle_gamma   90.00
#
_symmetry.space_group_name_H-M   'P 1'
#
loop_
_entity.id
_entity.type
_entity.pdbx_description
1 polymer ?
#
loop_
_entity_poly.entity_id
_entity_poly.type
_entity_poly.pdbx_seq_one_letter_code
_entity_poly.pdbx_strand_id
1 'polypeptide(L)'
;MVDSADAHTVTDNPTSNPGYIQARITFNLSELQNASKEYIVATIFHECLHAYIMNTRTDSTSNDESHELMATSANIDLVANAIRETCNNRISLQEARDLAWGGLYKSSAKTIDTQGFLNLSSSDQVRIKETNVDFKYGSSGKQCK
;
A
#
# COMPACT_ATOMS: atom_id res chain seq x y z
N MET A 1 3.92 -7.94 18.00
CA MET A 1 3.19 -8.89 17.15
C MET A 1 3.19 -8.29 15.76
N VAL A 2 3.73 -9.03 14.79
CA VAL A 2 3.99 -8.56 13.43
C VAL A 2 2.67 -8.57 12.66
N ASP A 3 2.32 -7.45 12.00
CA ASP A 3 1.12 -7.35 11.18
C ASP A 3 1.18 -8.40 10.06
N SER A 4 0.23 -9.33 10.06
CA SER A 4 0.19 -10.52 9.20
C SER A 4 -0.80 -10.33 8.04
N ALA A 5 -1.28 -9.10 7.82
CA ALA A 5 -2.13 -8.77 6.67
C ALA A 5 -1.34 -8.07 5.56
N ASP A 6 -0.28 -7.34 5.92
CA ASP A 6 0.64 -6.72 4.98
C ASP A 6 1.82 -7.65 4.73
N ALA A 7 2.33 -7.67 3.50
CA ALA A 7 3.45 -8.54 3.12
C ALA A 7 4.79 -8.08 3.77
N HIS A 8 4.75 -7.39 4.92
CA HIS A 8 5.84 -6.54 5.35
C HIS A 8 5.85 -6.16 6.86
N THR A 9 7.01 -5.74 7.37
CA THR A 9 7.22 -5.15 8.69
C THR A 9 8.15 -3.93 8.62
N VAL A 10 7.67 -2.72 8.92
CA VAL A 10 8.53 -1.52 9.08
C VAL A 10 9.21 -1.63 10.44
N THR A 11 10.54 -1.48 10.49
CA THR A 11 11.27 -1.31 11.76
C THR A 11 12.09 -0.03 11.71
N ASP A 12 11.77 0.91 12.60
CA ASP A 12 12.55 2.13 12.79
C ASP A 12 13.86 1.79 13.52
N ASN A 13 14.98 2.30 13.02
CA ASN A 13 16.25 2.24 13.73
C ASN A 13 16.66 3.69 14.04
N PRO A 14 16.44 4.19 15.27
CA PRO A 14 16.62 5.59 15.59
C PRO A 14 18.11 5.90 15.73
N THR A 15 18.79 6.07 14.61
CA THR A 15 20.06 6.81 14.56
C THR A 15 19.78 8.13 13.89
N SER A 16 19.45 9.12 14.71
CA SER A 16 19.12 10.48 14.31
C SER A 16 20.33 11.18 13.69
N ASN A 17 20.53 10.97 12.39
CA ASN A 17 21.35 11.84 11.56
C ASN A 17 20.38 12.84 10.88
N PRO A 18 20.53 14.17 11.07
CA PRO A 18 19.49 15.16 10.80
C PRO A 18 19.15 15.43 9.32
N GLY A 19 19.38 14.48 8.41
CA GLY A 19 19.15 14.63 6.98
C GLY A 19 18.51 13.43 6.26
N TYR A 20 18.28 12.28 6.93
CA TYR A 20 17.73 11.09 6.27
C TYR A 20 16.78 10.31 7.18
N ILE A 21 15.67 9.82 6.61
CA ILE A 21 14.79 8.84 7.22
C ILE A 21 15.30 7.45 6.84
N GLN A 22 15.56 6.59 7.84
CA GLN A 22 15.93 5.20 7.61
C GLN A 22 14.73 4.29 7.91
N ALA A 23 14.17 3.69 6.85
CA ALA A 23 13.12 2.69 6.96
C ALA A 23 13.62 1.33 6.44
N ARG A 24 13.27 0.26 7.15
CA ARG A 24 13.49 -1.11 6.66
C ARG A 24 12.19 -1.65 6.10
N ILE A 25 12.16 -1.88 4.79
CA ILE A 25 11.08 -2.59 4.11
C ILE A 25 11.49 -4.04 3.86
N THR A 26 10.61 -4.96 4.24
CA THR A 26 10.77 -6.42 4.15
C THR A 26 9.57 -6.97 3.41
N PHE A 27 9.76 -7.82 2.41
CA PHE A 27 8.66 -8.41 1.64
C PHE A 27 8.48 -9.89 1.94
N ASN A 28 7.24 -10.34 2.06
CA ASN A 28 6.89 -11.74 2.11
C ASN A 28 6.78 -12.30 0.68
N LEU A 29 7.84 -12.95 0.23
CA LEU A 29 7.90 -13.49 -1.13
C LEU A 29 6.89 -14.61 -1.39
N SER A 30 6.39 -15.31 -0.36
CA SER A 30 5.33 -16.31 -0.58
C SER A 30 4.01 -15.66 -0.97
N GLU A 31 3.74 -14.46 -0.46
CA GLU A 31 2.54 -13.68 -0.80
C GLU A 31 2.63 -13.00 -2.18
N LEU A 32 3.85 -12.86 -2.71
CA LEU A 32 4.14 -12.15 -3.96
C LEU A 32 4.51 -13.08 -5.12
N GLN A 33 4.50 -14.41 -4.91
CA GLN A 33 4.98 -15.37 -5.91
C GLN A 33 4.27 -15.24 -7.28
N ASN A 34 2.97 -14.95 -7.27
CA ASN A 34 2.15 -14.81 -8.47
C ASN A 34 1.84 -13.35 -8.81
N ALA A 35 2.36 -12.39 -8.03
CA ALA A 35 2.03 -11.00 -8.18
C ALA A 35 2.57 -10.42 -9.49
N SER A 36 1.76 -9.54 -10.07
CA SER A 36 2.21 -8.67 -11.16
C SER A 36 3.26 -7.68 -10.66
N LYS A 37 4.06 -7.18 -11.61
CA LYS A 37 5.04 -6.11 -11.35
C LYS A 37 4.37 -4.87 -10.82
N GLU A 38 3.18 -4.54 -11.33
CA GLU A 38 2.37 -3.41 -10.89
C GLU A 38 1.94 -3.56 -9.42
N TYR A 39 1.52 -4.76 -9.00
CA TYR A 39 1.20 -5.04 -7.60
C TYR A 39 2.42 -4.90 -6.70
N ILE A 40 3.57 -5.46 -7.11
CA ILE A 40 4.83 -5.35 -6.35
C ILE A 40 5.25 -3.88 -6.20
N VAL A 41 5.13 -3.09 -7.27
CA VAL A 41 5.41 -1.65 -7.25
C VAL A 41 4.45 -0.92 -6.33
N ALA A 42 3.15 -1.25 -6.37
CA ALA A 42 2.16 -0.69 -5.45
C ALA A 42 2.51 -0.99 -3.98
N THR A 43 2.91 -2.23 -3.66
CA THR A 43 3.37 -2.59 -2.31
C THR A 43 4.60 -1.78 -1.90
N ILE A 44 5.59 -1.60 -2.77
CA ILE A 44 6.77 -0.78 -2.45
C ILE A 44 6.37 0.66 -2.10
N PHE A 45 5.51 1.29 -2.91
CA PHE A 45 5.09 2.67 -2.65
C PHE A 45 4.18 2.80 -1.43
N HIS A 46 3.33 1.80 -1.17
CA HIS A 46 2.54 1.73 0.07
C HIS A 46 3.45 1.81 1.29
N GLU A 47 4.47 0.94 1.37
CA GLU A 47 5.37 0.92 2.53
C GLU A 47 6.28 2.13 2.63
N CYS A 48 6.71 2.69 1.49
CA CYS A 48 7.47 3.94 1.48
C CYS A 48 6.64 5.12 2.03
N LEU A 49 5.37 5.23 1.64
CA LEU A 49 4.47 6.28 2.14
C LEU A 49 4.19 6.09 3.63
N HIS A 50 3.91 4.85 4.04
CA HIS A 50 3.73 4.49 5.44
C HIS A 50 4.94 4.91 6.29
N ALA A 51 6.14 4.51 5.88
CA ALA A 51 7.38 4.87 6.57
C ALA A 51 7.63 6.39 6.61
N TYR A 52 7.33 7.10 5.52
CA TYR A 52 7.44 8.56 5.46
C TYR A 52 6.50 9.25 6.46
N ILE A 53 5.23 8.84 6.52
CA ILE A 53 4.24 9.39 7.45
C ILE A 53 4.69 9.16 8.89
N MET A 54 5.08 7.93 9.24
CA MET A 54 5.52 7.59 10.60
C MET A 54 6.75 8.37 11.05
N ASN A 55 7.66 8.72 10.12
CA ASN A 55 8.92 9.39 10.45
C ASN A 55 8.90 10.93 10.32
N THR A 56 7.90 11.51 9.64
CA THR A 56 7.78 12.97 9.49
C THR A 56 6.79 13.60 10.47
N ARG A 57 5.99 12.78 11.14
CA ARG A 57 5.07 13.23 12.17
C ARG A 57 5.79 13.32 13.51
N THR A 58 5.49 14.38 14.26
CA THR A 58 6.12 14.66 15.56
C THR A 58 5.49 13.86 16.71
N ASP A 59 4.31 13.30 16.47
CA ASP A 59 3.62 12.34 17.33
C ASP A 59 3.95 10.91 16.89
N SER A 60 4.07 9.99 17.86
CA SER A 60 4.19 8.55 17.60
C SER A 60 2.93 8.07 16.89
N THR A 61 2.94 8.15 15.55
CA THR A 61 1.79 7.79 14.70
C THR A 61 1.67 6.28 14.69
N SER A 62 0.52 5.76 15.10
CA SER A 62 0.21 4.33 15.02
C SER A 62 0.02 3.89 13.56
N ASN A 63 0.11 2.58 13.33
CA ASN A 63 -0.14 2.02 11.99
C ASN A 63 -1.54 2.42 11.47
N ASP A 64 -2.56 2.29 12.31
CA ASP A 64 -3.94 2.63 11.94
C ASP A 64 -4.11 4.12 11.57
N GLU A 65 -3.49 5.04 12.34
CA GLU A 65 -3.51 6.47 12.02
C GLU A 65 -2.77 6.77 10.70
N SER A 66 -1.69 6.05 10.41
CA SER A 66 -0.97 6.20 9.16
C SER A 66 -1.83 5.73 7.97
N HIS A 67 -2.59 4.64 8.13
CA HIS A 67 -3.49 4.14 7.10
C HIS A 67 -4.61 5.14 6.80
N GLU A 68 -5.17 5.81 7.82
CA GLU A 68 -6.15 6.89 7.60
C GLU A 68 -5.56 8.06 6.81
N LEU A 69 -4.31 8.42 7.08
CA LEU A 69 -3.62 9.47 6.33
C LEU A 69 -3.34 9.02 4.88
N MET A 70 -2.94 7.77 4.68
CA MET A 70 -2.75 7.19 3.34
C MET A 70 -4.04 7.14 2.53
N ALA A 71 -5.19 6.93 3.19
CA ALA A 71 -6.51 6.90 2.57
C ALA A 71 -7.04 8.28 2.12
N THR A 72 -6.29 9.36 2.31
CA THR A 72 -6.64 10.67 1.74
C THR A 72 -6.49 10.68 0.22
N SER A 73 -7.35 11.42 -0.49
CA SER A 73 -7.33 11.48 -1.96
C SER A 73 -5.97 11.93 -2.52
N ALA A 74 -5.30 12.87 -1.85
CA ALA A 74 -3.98 13.35 -2.24
C ALA A 74 -2.92 12.24 -2.21
N ASN A 75 -2.96 11.39 -1.18
CA ASN A 75 -2.00 10.29 -1.02
C ASN A 75 -2.32 9.11 -1.94
N ILE A 76 -3.59 8.78 -2.13
CA ILE A 76 -4.03 7.80 -3.13
C ILE A 76 -3.58 8.24 -4.54
N ASP A 77 -3.77 9.51 -4.90
CA ASP A 77 -3.35 10.04 -6.20
C ASP A 77 -1.83 10.08 -6.33
N LEU A 78 -1.10 10.40 -5.26
CA LEU A 78 0.37 10.37 -5.23
C LEU A 78 0.89 8.95 -5.53
N VAL A 79 0.39 7.94 -4.83
CA VAL A 79 0.78 6.54 -5.04
C VAL A 79 0.35 6.05 -6.42
N ALA A 80 -0.87 6.36 -6.85
CA ALA A 80 -1.37 5.97 -8.18
C ALA A 80 -0.49 6.52 -9.31
N ASN A 81 -0.07 7.78 -9.22
CA ASN A 81 0.83 8.38 -10.21
C ASN A 81 2.21 7.72 -10.19
N ALA A 82 2.77 7.49 -9.01
CA ALA A 82 4.06 6.80 -8.86
C ALA A 82 4.05 5.38 -9.45
N ILE A 83 2.98 4.61 -9.21
CA ILE A 83 2.78 3.29 -9.83
C ILE A 83 2.76 3.42 -11.35
N ARG A 84 1.95 4.34 -11.91
CA ARG A 84 1.83 4.50 -13.36
C ARG A 84 3.13 4.88 -14.02
N GLU A 85 3.85 5.86 -13.47
CA GLU A 85 5.13 6.30 -14.00
C GLU A 85 6.14 5.15 -14.00
N THR A 86 6.25 4.43 -12.89
CA THR A 86 7.16 3.26 -12.75
C THR A 86 6.79 2.13 -13.71
N CYS A 87 5.50 1.91 -13.92
CA CYS A 87 4.97 0.89 -14.82
C CYS A 87 4.82 1.38 -16.27
N ASN A 88 5.46 2.49 -16.65
CA ASN A 88 5.42 3.05 -18.01
C ASN A 88 4.00 3.29 -18.55
N ASN A 89 3.10 3.76 -17.69
CA ASN A 89 1.70 4.06 -17.99
C ASN A 89 0.91 2.88 -18.60
N ARG A 90 1.30 1.64 -18.29
CA ARG A 90 0.65 0.42 -18.84
C ARG A 90 -0.75 0.15 -18.28
N ILE A 91 -1.03 0.64 -17.08
CA ILE A 91 -2.33 0.53 -16.43
C ILE A 91 -3.07 1.88 -16.48
N SER A 92 -4.39 1.80 -16.46
CA SER A 92 -5.25 2.98 -16.37
C SER A 92 -5.05 3.71 -15.04
N LEU A 93 -5.47 4.98 -15.00
CA LEU A 93 -5.48 5.74 -13.75
C LEU A 93 -6.40 5.11 -12.70
N GLN A 94 -7.52 4.50 -13.12
CA GLN A 94 -8.43 3.85 -12.19
C GLN A 94 -7.80 2.60 -11.58
N GLU A 95 -7.17 1.73 -12.37
CA GLU A 95 -6.47 0.55 -11.84
C GLU A 95 -5.34 0.94 -10.89
N ALA A 96 -4.59 2.01 -11.22
CA ALA A 96 -3.52 2.50 -10.34
C ALA A 96 -4.06 3.06 -9.01
N ARG A 97 -5.19 3.78 -9.04
CA ARG A 97 -5.87 4.23 -7.83
C ARG A 97 -6.40 3.05 -7.01
N ASP A 98 -6.99 2.06 -7.67
CA ASP A 98 -7.50 0.88 -7.00
C ASP A 98 -6.34 0.09 -6.35
N LEU A 99 -5.18 -0.04 -7.01
CA LEU A 99 -3.96 -0.62 -6.42
C LEU A 99 -3.41 0.20 -5.24
N ALA A 100 -3.49 1.54 -5.30
CA ALA A 100 -3.05 2.41 -4.21
C ALA A 100 -3.88 2.22 -2.91
N TRP A 101 -5.12 1.73 -3.03
CA TRP A 101 -5.95 1.34 -1.89
C TRP A 101 -5.61 -0.04 -1.30
N GLY A 102 -4.77 -0.84 -1.97
CA GLY A 102 -4.33 -2.14 -1.46
C GLY A 102 -3.66 -2.01 -0.10
N GLY A 103 -4.00 -2.90 0.85
CA GLY A 103 -3.51 -2.87 2.23
C GLY A 103 -4.30 -1.95 3.18
N LEU A 104 -5.04 -0.96 2.65
CA LEU A 104 -5.84 -0.04 3.47
C LEU A 104 -7.22 -0.61 3.88
N TYR A 105 -7.56 -1.80 3.39
CA TYR A 105 -8.69 -2.61 3.83
C TYR A 105 -8.17 -3.98 4.27
N LYS A 106 -8.69 -4.55 5.37
CA LYS A 106 -8.24 -5.83 5.92
C LYS A 106 -9.24 -6.94 5.60
N SER A 107 -8.69 -8.13 5.35
CA SER A 107 -9.45 -9.33 4.96
C SER A 107 -9.93 -10.18 6.15
N SER A 108 -9.68 -9.76 7.41
CA SER A 108 -10.03 -10.55 8.61
C SER A 108 -10.72 -9.73 9.71
N ALA A 109 -11.67 -10.37 10.39
CA ALA A 109 -12.64 -9.78 11.33
C ALA A 109 -12.06 -9.20 12.66
N LYS A 110 -10.74 -9.06 12.80
CA LYS A 110 -10.09 -8.65 14.07
C LYS A 110 -9.43 -7.28 14.05
N THR A 111 -9.51 -6.57 12.93
CA THR A 111 -8.99 -5.20 12.78
C THR A 111 -9.95 -4.42 11.90
N ILE A 112 -10.17 -3.15 12.24
CA ILE A 112 -11.16 -2.29 11.59
C ILE A 112 -10.55 -1.83 10.25
N ASP A 113 -11.31 -1.94 9.16
CA ASP A 113 -10.97 -1.31 7.88
C ASP A 113 -10.76 0.20 8.11
N THR A 114 -9.77 0.79 7.44
CA THR A 114 -9.57 2.25 7.47
C THR A 114 -10.91 2.95 7.17
N GLN A 115 -11.31 3.91 8.00
CA GLN A 115 -12.55 4.66 7.87
C GLN A 115 -12.65 5.31 6.48
N GLY A 116 -11.52 5.77 5.94
CA GLY A 116 -11.42 6.23 4.56
C GLY A 116 -11.95 5.22 3.52
N PHE A 117 -11.62 3.93 3.67
CA PHE A 117 -12.12 2.87 2.80
C PHE A 117 -13.61 2.58 3.03
N LEU A 118 -14.04 2.54 4.31
CA LEU A 118 -15.44 2.31 4.68
C LEU A 118 -16.40 3.39 4.16
N ASN A 119 -15.89 4.62 3.98
CA ASN A 119 -16.66 5.75 3.44
C ASN A 119 -16.87 5.67 1.92
N LEU A 120 -16.15 4.78 1.21
CA LEU A 120 -16.35 4.57 -0.22
C LEU A 120 -17.68 3.87 -0.50
N SER A 121 -18.20 4.04 -1.73
CA SER A 121 -19.39 3.30 -2.16
C SER A 121 -19.13 1.79 -2.16
N SER A 122 -20.17 0.98 -1.94
CA SER A 122 -20.03 -0.49 -1.99
C SER A 122 -19.47 -0.97 -3.32
N SER A 123 -19.85 -0.32 -4.44
CA SER A 123 -19.30 -0.62 -5.75
C SER A 123 -17.81 -0.30 -5.87
N ASP A 124 -17.34 0.79 -5.25
CA ASP A 124 -15.90 1.11 -5.24
C ASP A 124 -15.13 0.11 -4.39
N GLN A 125 -15.64 -0.23 -3.21
CA GLN A 125 -15.00 -1.20 -2.32
C GLN A 125 -14.84 -2.57 -3.01
N VAL A 126 -15.87 -3.03 -3.73
CA VAL A 126 -15.82 -4.28 -4.50
C VAL A 126 -14.79 -4.19 -5.61
N ARG A 127 -14.85 -3.15 -6.46
CA ARG A 127 -13.91 -2.95 -7.57
C ARG A 127 -12.46 -2.90 -7.09
N ILE A 128 -12.18 -2.17 -6.02
CA ILE A 128 -10.85 -2.06 -5.42
C ILE A 128 -10.35 -3.43 -4.98
N LYS A 129 -11.18 -4.20 -4.27
CA LYS A 129 -10.84 -5.54 -3.79
C LYS A 129 -10.54 -6.49 -4.96
N GLU A 130 -11.41 -6.51 -5.97
CA GLU A 130 -11.25 -7.35 -7.16
C GLU A 130 -9.97 -6.99 -7.93
N THR A 131 -9.74 -5.70 -8.19
CA THR A 131 -8.53 -5.22 -8.89
C THR A 131 -7.26 -5.67 -8.16
N ASN A 132 -7.19 -5.47 -6.84
CA ASN A 132 -6.02 -5.88 -6.06
C ASN A 132 -5.83 -7.40 -6.05
N VAL A 133 -6.91 -8.18 -5.96
CA VAL A 133 -6.86 -9.65 -6.06
C VAL A 133 -6.30 -10.05 -7.43
N ASP A 134 -6.78 -9.44 -8.51
CA ASP A 134 -6.35 -9.80 -9.86
C ASP A 134 -4.86 -9.51 -10.10
N PHE A 135 -4.40 -8.36 -9.65
CA PHE A 135 -2.99 -7.96 -9.76
C PHE A 135 -2.08 -8.74 -8.78
N LYS A 136 -2.58 -9.16 -7.61
CA LYS A 136 -1.85 -9.99 -6.63
C LYS A 136 -1.65 -11.43 -7.11
N TYR A 137 -2.65 -12.02 -7.77
CA TYR A 137 -2.57 -13.40 -8.25
C TYR A 137 -2.20 -13.52 -9.73
N GLY A 138 -1.96 -12.39 -10.41
CA GLY A 138 -1.42 -12.34 -11.76
C GLY A 138 -2.44 -12.67 -12.86
N SER A 139 -3.74 -12.60 -12.57
CA SER A 139 -4.79 -12.58 -13.61
C SER A 139 -4.81 -11.25 -14.37
N SER A 140 -4.25 -10.19 -13.77
CA SER A 140 -4.01 -8.88 -14.40
C SER A 140 -2.55 -8.43 -14.23
N GLY A 141 -2.12 -7.49 -15.09
CA GLY A 141 -0.77 -6.92 -15.07
C GLY A 141 0.30 -7.83 -15.69
N LYS A 142 1.58 -7.47 -15.49
CA LYS A 142 2.73 -8.18 -16.06
C LYS A 142 3.47 -8.97 -15.00
N GLN A 143 3.56 -10.29 -15.14
CA GLN A 143 4.30 -11.12 -14.20
C GLN A 143 5.83 -10.86 -14.22
N CYS A 144 6.47 -11.12 -13.08
CA CYS A 144 7.92 -11.30 -13.00
C CYS A 144 8.30 -12.60 -13.71
N LYS A 145 9.19 -12.51 -14.71
CA LYS A 145 9.75 -13.67 -15.43
C LYS A 145 11.06 -14.08 -14.78
#